data_AF-A0A4R3A226-F1
#
_entry.id   AF-A0A4R3A226-F1
#
_cell.length_a   1.000
_cell.length_b   1.000
_cell.length_c   1.000
_cell.angle_alpha   90.00
_cell.angle_beta   90.00
_cell.angle_gamma   90.00
#
_symmetry.space_group_name_H-M   'P 1'
#
loop_
_entity.id
_entity.type
_entity.pdbx_description
1 polymer ?
#
loop_
_entity_poly.entity_id
_entity_poly.type
_entity_poly.pdbx_seq_one_letter_code
_entity_poly.pdbx_strand_id
1 'polypeptide(L)'
;MAAVFPLVGEVGPYWLGVMGSFCVEISAVAVATGKAEGKIPRRYRSVPYLLLRTAMAFAAGTLPVMLEAVNAYNAFVLGASAPLVFDRMERGNDPGK
;
A
#
# COMPACT_ATOMS: atom_id res chain seq x y z
N MET A 1 23.93 2.33 18.94
CA MET A 1 22.60 2.92 19.21
C MET A 1 22.29 3.89 18.08
N ALA A 2 21.48 3.48 17.10
CA ALA A 2 21.05 4.37 16.02
C ALA A 2 19.97 5.31 16.58
N ALA A 3 20.14 6.62 16.40
CA ALA A 3 19.21 7.62 16.85
C ALA A 3 17.85 7.44 16.15
N VAL A 4 16.84 7.09 16.95
CA VAL A 4 15.43 7.10 16.54
C VAL A 4 15.03 8.57 16.42
N PHE A 5 14.93 9.08 15.19
CA PHE A 5 14.44 10.43 14.94
C PHE A 5 12.97 10.52 15.37
N PRO A 6 12.60 11.34 16.39
CA PRO A 6 11.22 11.58 16.75
C PRO A 6 10.72 12.73 15.86
N LEU A 7 10.30 12.41 14.65
CA LEU A 7 9.64 13.40 13.79
C LEU A 7 8.15 13.46 14.14
N VAL A 8 7.80 14.47 14.93
CA VAL A 8 6.49 15.16 14.99
C VAL A 8 5.27 14.23 15.16
N GLY A 9 4.87 14.00 16.41
CA GLY A 9 3.57 13.45 16.80
C GLY A 9 3.35 11.99 16.38
N GLU A 10 3.69 11.05 17.26
CA GLU A 10 3.71 9.58 17.09
C GLU A 10 2.70 8.97 16.08
N VAL A 11 2.97 9.11 14.78
CA VAL A 11 2.31 8.30 13.76
C VAL A 11 2.95 6.92 13.86
N GLY A 12 2.33 6.04 14.66
CA GLY A 12 2.86 4.72 14.97
C GLY A 12 3.20 3.91 13.71
N PRO A 13 4.09 2.89 13.81
CA PRO A 13 4.50 2.03 12.69
C PRO A 13 3.32 1.48 11.88
N TYR A 14 2.20 1.25 12.56
CA TYR A 14 0.92 0.91 11.96
C TYR A 14 0.48 1.88 10.86
N TRP A 15 0.35 3.16 11.21
CA TRP A 15 -0.14 4.19 10.31
C TRP A 15 0.83 4.47 9.17
N LEU A 16 2.14 4.33 9.41
CA LEU A 16 3.14 4.36 8.34
C LEU A 16 2.94 3.23 7.32
N GLY A 17 2.59 2.02 7.79
CA GLY A 17 2.21 0.92 6.92
C GLY A 17 0.92 1.19 6.14
N VAL A 18 -0.11 1.73 6.80
CA VAL A 18 -1.37 2.12 6.16
C VAL A 18 -1.12 3.15 5.05
N MET A 19 -0.30 4.18 5.33
CA MET A 19 0.08 5.21 4.34
C MET A 19 0.87 4.61 3.17
N GLY A 20 1.82 3.71 3.44
CA GLY A 20 2.56 2.99 2.40
C GLY A 20 1.63 2.25 1.43
N SER A 21 0.64 1.54 1.96
CA SER A 21 -0.36 0.85 1.14
C SER A 21 -1.22 1.81 0.32
N PHE A 22 -1.66 2.94 0.90
CA PHE A 22 -2.44 3.95 0.19
C PHE A 22 -1.64 4.63 -0.94
N CYS A 23 -0.36 4.92 -0.72
CA CYS A 23 0.49 5.50 -1.76
C CYS A 23 0.60 4.59 -2.99
N VAL A 24 0.69 3.28 -2.78
CA VAL A 24 0.74 2.31 -3.89
C VAL A 24 -0.62 2.23 -4.60
N GLU A 25 -1.74 2.23 -3.87
CA GLU A 25 -3.08 2.30 -4.47
C GLU A 25 -3.25 3.52 -5.37
N ILE A 26 -2.92 4.71 -4.86
CA ILE A 26 -3.06 5.96 -5.62
C ILE A 26 -2.17 5.91 -6.87
N SER A 27 -0.95 5.38 -6.74
CA SER A 27 -0.05 5.20 -7.87
C SER A 27 -0.61 4.21 -8.90
N ALA A 28 -1.20 3.10 -8.45
CA ALA A 28 -1.84 2.11 -9.32
C ALA A 28 -3.05 2.70 -10.06
N VAL A 29 -3.86 3.52 -9.38
CA VAL A 29 -4.97 4.28 -10.00
C VAL A 29 -4.45 5.23 -11.07
N ALA A 30 -3.40 6.01 -10.76
CA ALA A 30 -2.82 6.98 -11.68
C ALA A 30 -2.27 6.29 -12.93
N VAL A 31 -1.53 5.19 -12.76
CA VAL A 31 -1.00 4.38 -13.89
C VAL A 31 -2.14 3.78 -14.71
N ALA A 32 -3.16 3.22 -14.07
CA ALA A 32 -4.29 2.62 -14.77
C ALA A 32 -5.13 3.66 -15.53
N THR A 33 -5.27 4.87 -14.98
CA THR A 33 -5.96 6.00 -15.63
C THR A 33 -5.15 6.54 -16.81
N GLY A 34 -3.82 6.61 -16.68
CA GLY A 34 -2.92 6.98 -17.77
C GLY A 34 -2.97 5.98 -18.95
N LYS A 35 -3.03 4.67 -18.65
CA LYS A 35 -3.19 3.62 -19.67
C LYS A 35 -4.57 3.61 -20.35
N ALA A 36 -5.59 4.18 -19.70
CA ALA A 36 -6.96 4.21 -20.19
C ALA A 36 -7.32 5.55 -20.86
N GLU A 37 -6.34 6.33 -21.32
CA GLU A 37 -6.52 7.63 -21.97
C GLU A 37 -7.35 8.62 -21.12
N GLY A 38 -7.13 8.62 -19.80
CA GLY A 38 -7.86 9.49 -18.88
C GLY A 38 -9.24 8.97 -18.45
N LYS A 39 -9.67 7.80 -18.92
CA LYS A 39 -10.90 7.16 -18.43
C LYS A 39 -10.61 6.43 -17.13
N ILE A 40 -11.40 6.70 -16.09
CA ILE A 40 -11.32 5.95 -14.82
C ILE A 40 -11.63 4.47 -15.10
N PRO A 41 -10.71 3.53 -14.79
CA PRO A 41 -10.91 2.11 -15.02
C PRO A 41 -12.15 1.59 -14.29
N ARG A 42 -12.90 0.68 -14.93
CA ARG A 42 -14.19 0.17 -14.43
C ARG A 42 -14.11 -0.46 -13.03
N ARG A 43 -12.94 -1.01 -12.66
CA ARG A 43 -12.66 -1.60 -11.34
C ARG A 43 -12.71 -0.57 -10.21
N TYR A 44 -12.10 0.60 -10.41
CA TYR A 44 -12.11 1.69 -9.43
C TYR A 44 -13.46 2.41 -9.31
N ARG A 45 -14.40 2.15 -10.23
CA ARG A 45 -15.79 2.63 -10.10
C ARG A 45 -16.64 1.75 -9.19
N SER A 46 -16.17 0.55 -8.83
CA SER A 46 -16.90 -0.34 -7.94
C SER A 46 -16.59 -0.03 -6.48
N VAL A 47 -17.59 0.46 -5.76
CA VAL A 47 -17.54 0.70 -4.30
C VAL A 47 -17.00 -0.52 -3.53
N PRO A 48 -17.41 -1.78 -3.79
CA PRO A 48 -16.86 -2.92 -3.06
C PRO A 48 -15.35 -3.11 -3.27
N TYR A 49 -14.81 -2.75 -4.43
CA TYR A 49 -13.36 -2.81 -4.68
C TYR A 49 -12.60 -1.77 -3.87
N LEU A 50 -13.12 -0.55 -3.76
CA LEU A 50 -12.53 0.51 -2.94
C LEU A 50 -12.56 0.16 -1.44
N LEU A 51 -13.66 -0.43 -0.97
CA LEU A 51 -13.78 -0.92 0.41
C LEU A 51 -12.77 -2.02 0.69
N LEU A 52 -12.62 -2.98 -0.23
CA LEU A 52 -11.63 -4.06 -0.11
C LEU A 52 -10.20 -3.50 -0.06
N ARG A 53 -9.83 -2.59 -0.97
CA ARG A 53 -8.50 -1.96 -0.98
C ARG A 53 -8.23 -1.16 0.29
N THR A 54 -9.24 -0.47 0.81
CA THR A 54 -9.13 0.29 2.06
C THR A 54 -8.94 -0.66 3.25
N ALA A 55 -9.74 -1.72 3.36
CA ALA A 55 -9.58 -2.75 4.39
C ALA A 55 -8.19 -3.40 4.32
N MET A 56 -7.68 -3.64 3.11
CA MET A 56 -6.32 -4.14 2.90
C MET A 56 -5.24 -3.15 3.31
N ALA A 57 -5.44 -1.85 3.10
CA ALA A 57 -4.49 -0.84 3.60
C ALA A 57 -4.41 -0.86 5.13
N PHE A 58 -5.55 -0.99 5.82
CA PHE A 58 -5.58 -1.16 7.28
C PHE A 58 -4.95 -2.48 7.75
N ALA A 59 -5.12 -3.57 7.00
CA ALA A 59 -4.42 -4.84 7.26
C ALA A 59 -2.91 -4.74 6.99
N ALA A 60 -2.48 -4.00 5.97
CA ALA A 60 -1.07 -3.77 5.67
C ALA A 60 -0.36 -3.01 6.79
N GLY A 61 -1.08 -2.14 7.50
CA GLY A 61 -0.60 -1.48 8.72
C GLY A 61 -0.19 -2.46 9.83
N THR A 62 -0.76 -3.66 9.90
CA THR A 62 -0.35 -4.63 10.93
C THR A 62 1.01 -5.27 10.64
N LEU A 63 1.45 -5.29 9.37
CA LEU A 63 2.72 -5.92 8.98
C LEU A 63 3.95 -5.26 9.63
N PRO A 64 4.12 -3.93 9.60
CA PRO A 64 5.20 -3.26 10.33
C PRO A 64 5.22 -3.51 11.83
N VAL A 65 4.04 -3.68 12.44
CA VAL A 65 3.92 -3.93 13.88
C VAL A 65 4.34 -5.36 14.21
N MET A 66 3.89 -6.33 13.42
CA MET A 66 4.22 -7.75 13.61
C MET A 66 5.69 -8.08 13.31
N LEU A 67 6.31 -7.33 12.38
CA LEU A 67 7.71 -7.54 11.97
C LEU A 67 8.69 -6.60 12.68
N GLU A 68 8.24 -5.88 13.71
CA GLU A 68 9.05 -4.93 14.49
C GLU A 68 9.90 -4.02 13.60
N ALA A 69 9.23 -3.28 12.70
CA ALA A 69 9.90 -2.45 11.72
C ALA A 69 10.92 -1.50 12.38
N VAL A 70 12.20 -1.74 12.10
CA VAL A 70 13.36 -1.07 12.74
C VAL A 70 13.37 0.45 12.52
N ASN A 71 12.76 0.93 11.45
CA ASN A 71 12.69 2.36 11.14
C ASN A 71 11.40 2.69 10.35
N ALA A 72 11.07 3.99 10.30
CA ALA A 72 9.86 4.49 9.63
C ALA A 72 9.81 4.13 8.14
N TYR A 73 10.96 4.08 7.47
CA TYR A 73 11.07 3.69 6.07
C TYR A 73 10.67 2.22 5.86
N ASN A 74 11.14 1.30 6.71
CA ASN A 74 10.77 -0.10 6.64
C ASN A 74 9.27 -0.28 6.89
N ALA A 75 8.69 0.45 7.84
CA ALA A 75 7.25 0.42 8.09
C ALA A 75 6.45 0.84 6.84
N PHE A 76 6.87 1.91 6.17
CA PHE A 76 6.26 2.36 4.92
C PHE A 76 6.39 1.32 3.79
N VAL A 77 7.59 0.75 3.59
CA VAL A 77 7.85 -0.24 2.54
C VAL A 77 7.08 -1.54 2.77
N LEU A 78 6.99 -2.01 4.02
CA LEU A 78 6.20 -3.17 4.39
C LEU A 78 4.71 -2.95 4.08
N GLY A 79 4.19 -1.77 4.42
CA GLY A 79 2.83 -1.37 4.04
C GLY A 79 2.61 -1.31 2.52
N ALA A 80 3.55 -0.72 1.79
CA ALA A 80 3.52 -0.62 0.33
C ALA A 80 3.57 -1.99 -0.38
N SER A 81 4.16 -3.01 0.27
CA SER A 81 4.30 -4.34 -0.32
C SER A 81 3.00 -5.13 -0.43
N ALA A 82 2.05 -4.92 0.49
CA ALA A 82 0.79 -5.65 0.53
C ALA A 82 -0.04 -5.55 -0.77
N PRO A 83 -0.35 -4.34 -1.30
CA PRO A 83 -1.11 -4.22 -2.56
C PRO A 83 -0.35 -4.82 -3.76
N LEU A 84 0.99 -4.78 -3.78
CA LEU A 84 1.79 -5.38 -4.86
C LEU A 84 1.68 -6.91 -4.90
N VAL A 85 1.58 -7.55 -3.74
CA VAL A 85 1.37 -9.01 -3.65
C VAL A 85 -0.01 -9.38 -4.20
N PHE A 86 -1.05 -8.62 -3.89
CA PHE A 86 -2.39 -8.85 -4.45
C PHE A 86 -2.44 -8.60 -5.95
N ASP A 87 -1.81 -7.54 -6.44
CA ASP A 87 -1.71 -7.27 -7.88
C ASP A 87 -1.02 -8.43 -8.63
N ARG A 88 0.00 -9.05 -8.01
CA ARG A 88 0.66 -10.26 -8.55
C ARG A 88 -0.24 -11.49 -8.48
N MET A 89 -0.98 -11.70 -7.39
CA MET A 89 -1.94 -12.79 -7.28
C MET A 89 -3.06 -12.67 -8.33
N GLU A 90 -3.57 -11.46 -8.58
CA GLU A 90 -4.63 -11.22 -9.57
C GLU A 90 -4.17 -11.48 -11.00
N ARG A 91 -2.91 -11.15 -11.32
CA ARG A 91 -2.34 -11.38 -12.65
C ARG A 91 -1.99 -12.85 -12.93
N GLY A 92 -2.10 -13.72 -11.92
CA GLY A 92 -1.45 -15.03 -11.96
C GLY A 92 0.07 -14.85 -11.90
N ASN A 93 0.78 -15.88 -11.46
CA ASN A 93 2.25 -15.87 -11.39
C ASN A 93 2.87 -15.90 -12.80
N ASP A 94 2.71 -14.84 -13.58
CA ASP A 94 3.30 -14.64 -14.91
C ASP A 94 4.45 -13.63 -14.77
N PRO A 95 5.69 -14.09 -14.51
CA PRO A 95 6.83 -13.24 -14.20
C PRO A 95 7.38 -12.47 -15.42
N GLY A 96 6.60 -12.27 -16.49
CA GLY A 96 7.09 -11.87 -17.81
C GLY A 96 6.44 -10.65 -18.48
N LYS A 97 5.56 -9.88 -17.82
CA LYS A 97 4.99 -8.63 -18.40
C LYS A 97 4.92 -7.45 -17.45
#